data_AF-A0A1G1BSW2-F1
#
_entry.id   AF-A0A1G1BSW2-F1
#
_cell.length_a   1.000
_cell.length_b   1.000
_cell.length_c   1.000
_cell.angle_alpha   90.00
_cell.angle_beta   90.00
_cell.angle_gamma   90.00
#
_symmetry.space_group_name_H-M   'P 1'
#
loop_
_entity.id
_entity.type
_entity.pdbx_description
1 polymer ?
#
loop_
_entity_poly.entity_id
_entity_poly.type
_entity_poly.pdbx_seq_one_letter_code
_entity_poly.pdbx_strand_id
1 'polypeptide(L)'
;MRCGAAAADGGKPGMEPSACLVVANAILAPPLFGDSRGSVLLFIPVVLIEALFVGAFVARQWRGALRLSAIANTLSLLVGLSFVSILPQVPPREGGGFFILVGACFLVTFLIECEYVRRAATGANPLVVLATTAGMNTASYAFLVALAVALTPSVNRYEAARRAACASNLKTFGMILFRYADDNAGQFPPYLYQLRYSGLEGLLTCPSIATVVPDVTSSRADFRTDYVYESPGKLADPRQAAAIPIAWDKPENHKVFGNVLFADGHVKGFAGKDWLAKARPAK
;
A
#
# COMPACT_ATOMS: atom_id res chain seq x y z
N MET A 1 70.44 -15.13 -56.71
CA MET A 1 68.98 -15.04 -56.95
C MET A 1 68.29 -15.92 -55.93
N ARG A 2 67.58 -15.31 -54.96
CA ARG A 2 66.89 -16.02 -53.87
C ARG A 2 65.44 -16.26 -54.29
N CYS A 3 65.09 -17.53 -54.45
CA CYS A 3 63.71 -18.00 -54.32
C CYS A 3 63.56 -18.56 -52.90
N GLY A 4 62.57 -18.06 -52.17
CA GLY A 4 62.20 -18.53 -50.84
C GLY A 4 60.74 -18.18 -50.60
N ALA A 5 59.87 -19.16 -50.85
CA ALA A 5 58.44 -19.13 -50.58
C ALA A 5 58.14 -19.63 -49.16
N ALA A 6 56.87 -19.47 -48.74
CA ALA A 6 56.18 -19.98 -47.54
C ALA A 6 56.33 -19.12 -46.26
N ALA A 7 55.29 -18.83 -45.47
CA ALA A 7 53.84 -19.08 -45.55
C ALA A 7 53.17 -18.06 -44.61
N ALA A 8 52.10 -17.41 -45.06
CA ALA A 8 51.27 -16.55 -44.22
C ALA A 8 50.07 -17.38 -43.74
N ASP A 9 50.04 -17.68 -42.44
CA ASP A 9 48.91 -18.35 -41.80
C ASP A 9 47.83 -17.32 -41.46
N GLY A 10 46.70 -17.42 -42.17
CA GLY A 10 45.53 -16.58 -42.02
C GLY A 10 44.61 -17.10 -40.92
N GLY A 11 44.89 -16.73 -39.68
CA GLY A 11 43.97 -16.92 -38.56
C GLY A 11 42.79 -15.95 -38.63
N LYS A 12 41.65 -16.41 -39.15
CA LYS A 12 40.36 -15.72 -38.97
C LYS A 12 39.99 -15.74 -37.47
N PRO A 13 39.60 -14.61 -36.85
CA PRO A 13 38.96 -14.66 -35.55
C PRO A 13 37.61 -15.37 -35.69
N GLY A 14 37.51 -16.57 -35.12
CA GLY A 14 36.26 -17.30 -35.00
C GLY A 14 35.25 -16.47 -34.22
N MET A 15 34.12 -16.21 -34.86
CA MET A 15 32.94 -15.63 -34.23
C MET A 15 32.30 -16.73 -33.38
N GLU A 16 32.44 -16.63 -32.06
CA GLU A 16 31.76 -17.52 -31.10
C GLU A 16 30.23 -17.29 -31.14
N PRO A 17 29.41 -18.34 -30.93
CA PRO A 17 27.96 -18.27 -31.04
C PRO A 17 27.36 -17.68 -29.75
N SER A 18 27.29 -16.36 -29.65
CA SER A 18 26.61 -15.67 -28.54
C SER A 18 25.30 -15.00 -28.95
N ALA A 19 24.52 -15.64 -29.82
CA ALA A 19 23.24 -15.11 -30.31
C ALA A 19 21.99 -15.94 -29.93
N CYS A 20 22.11 -16.97 -29.08
CA CYS A 20 20.98 -17.85 -28.73
C CYS A 20 20.60 -17.88 -27.25
N LEU A 21 20.73 -16.77 -26.52
CA LEU A 21 20.11 -16.64 -25.19
C LEU A 21 19.31 -15.34 -25.05
N VAL A 22 18.57 -15.01 -26.11
CA VAL A 22 17.40 -14.14 -26.03
C VAL A 22 16.20 -15.08 -25.98
N VAL A 23 15.30 -14.83 -25.03
CA VAL A 23 14.07 -15.60 -24.71
C VAL A 23 14.27 -16.74 -23.70
N ALA A 24 14.10 -16.40 -22.41
CA ALA A 24 13.26 -17.16 -21.47
C ALA A 24 13.34 -16.51 -20.08
N ASN A 25 12.46 -15.53 -19.81
CA ASN A 25 11.89 -15.28 -18.47
C ASN A 25 10.88 -14.12 -18.39
N ALA A 26 10.34 -13.66 -19.53
CA ALA A 26 9.20 -12.74 -19.54
C ALA A 26 7.83 -13.46 -19.58
N ILE A 27 7.79 -14.79 -19.52
CA ILE A 27 6.54 -15.56 -19.68
C ILE A 27 6.52 -16.65 -18.62
N LEU A 28 6.00 -16.32 -17.44
CA LEU A 28 5.25 -17.18 -16.52
C LEU A 28 4.94 -16.37 -15.26
N ALA A 29 4.04 -15.39 -15.40
CA ALA A 29 3.30 -14.84 -14.28
C ALA A 29 1.82 -15.16 -14.49
N PRO A 30 1.33 -16.33 -14.04
CA PRO A 30 -0.10 -16.52 -13.80
C PRO A 30 -0.53 -15.88 -12.46
N PRO A 31 -1.84 -15.67 -12.26
CA PRO A 31 -2.38 -14.40 -11.78
C PRO A 31 -2.91 -14.53 -10.35
N LEU A 32 -2.17 -14.20 -9.30
CA LEU A 32 -2.65 -14.50 -7.94
C LEU A 32 -2.24 -13.47 -6.90
N PHE A 33 -3.23 -12.64 -6.54
CA PHE A 33 -3.66 -12.24 -5.19
C PHE A 33 -2.66 -11.83 -4.10
N GLY A 34 -3.02 -10.74 -3.41
CA GLY A 34 -3.62 -10.83 -2.08
C GLY A 34 -2.78 -11.42 -0.94
N ASP A 35 -2.66 -10.62 0.11
CA ASP A 35 -1.96 -10.82 1.38
C ASP A 35 -0.42 -10.65 1.31
N SER A 36 0.01 -9.56 1.93
CA SER A 36 1.32 -8.87 1.85
C SER A 36 2.59 -9.70 2.08
N ARG A 37 2.48 -10.98 2.44
CA ARG A 37 3.61 -11.90 2.63
C ARG A 37 4.12 -12.52 1.33
N GLY A 38 3.26 -12.66 0.31
CA GLY A 38 3.66 -13.18 -1.01
C GLY A 38 4.62 -12.24 -1.77
N SER A 39 4.54 -10.95 -1.46
CA SER A 39 5.34 -9.88 -2.06
C SER A 39 6.84 -9.98 -1.79
N VAL A 40 7.22 -10.41 -0.59
CA VAL A 40 8.64 -10.48 -0.16
C VAL A 40 9.35 -11.67 -0.80
N LEU A 41 8.63 -12.77 -1.06
CA LEU A 41 9.19 -13.96 -1.72
C LEU A 41 9.49 -13.72 -3.21
N LEU A 42 8.85 -12.74 -3.84
CA LEU A 42 9.11 -12.34 -5.23
C LEU A 42 10.41 -11.54 -5.43
N PHE A 43 10.99 -10.99 -4.36
CA PHE A 43 12.27 -10.26 -4.43
C PHE A 43 13.48 -11.20 -4.54
N ILE A 44 13.37 -12.41 -3.96
CA ILE A 44 14.47 -13.39 -3.93
C ILE A 44 14.90 -13.82 -5.35
N PRO A 45 13.98 -14.15 -6.29
CA PRO A 45 14.35 -14.48 -7.67
C PRO A 45 15.04 -13.33 -8.42
N VAL A 46 14.58 -12.08 -8.24
CA VAL A 46 15.13 -10.92 -8.95
C VAL A 46 16.58 -10.67 -8.54
N VAL A 47 16.85 -10.68 -7.23
CA VAL A 47 18.21 -10.49 -6.67
C VAL A 47 19.13 -11.64 -7.09
N LEU A 48 18.64 -12.89 -7.12
CA LEU A 48 19.41 -14.04 -7.57
C LEU A 48 19.74 -13.97 -9.07
N ILE A 49 18.80 -13.52 -9.90
CA ILE A 49 19.00 -13.32 -11.34
C ILE A 49 20.04 -12.21 -11.59
N GLU A 50 19.97 -11.09 -10.87
CA GLU A 50 20.99 -10.04 -10.94
C GLU A 50 22.38 -10.57 -10.57
N ALA A 51 22.49 -11.29 -9.46
CA ALA A 51 23.76 -11.85 -9.00
C ALA A 51 24.37 -12.81 -10.04
N LEU A 52 23.55 -13.65 -10.67
CA LEU A 52 23.98 -14.55 -11.74
C LEU A 52 24.45 -13.80 -13.00
N PHE A 53 23.73 -12.76 -13.42
CA PHE A 53 24.10 -11.96 -14.60
C PHE A 53 25.40 -11.21 -14.39
N VAL A 54 25.58 -10.56 -13.22
CA VAL A 54 26.80 -9.84 -12.88
C VAL A 54 27.98 -10.81 -12.79
N GLY A 55 27.80 -11.98 -12.14
CA GLY A 55 28.84 -13.01 -12.02
C GLY A 55 29.32 -13.54 -13.38
N ALA A 56 28.40 -13.84 -14.30
CA ALA A 56 28.74 -14.35 -15.62
C ALA A 56 29.52 -13.34 -16.49
N PHE A 57 29.31 -12.04 -16.30
CA PHE A 57 29.88 -11.00 -17.16
C PHE A 57 31.18 -10.38 -16.65
N VAL A 58 31.37 -10.33 -15.32
CA VAL A 58 32.65 -9.95 -14.70
C VAL A 58 33.77 -10.89 -15.16
N ALA A 59 33.45 -12.14 -15.48
CA ALA A 59 34.39 -13.11 -16.05
C ALA A 59 34.87 -12.78 -17.48
N ARG A 60 34.20 -11.89 -18.23
CA ARG A 60 34.47 -11.68 -19.67
C ARG A 60 35.04 -10.32 -20.06
N GLN A 61 34.64 -9.18 -19.46
CA GLN A 61 35.27 -7.85 -19.73
C GLN A 61 34.77 -6.73 -18.78
N TRP A 62 35.69 -5.98 -18.18
CA TRP A 62 35.44 -4.96 -17.14
C TRP A 62 34.52 -3.79 -17.56
N ARG A 63 34.58 -3.30 -18.81
CA ARG A 63 33.69 -2.22 -19.29
C ARG A 63 32.24 -2.70 -19.49
N GLY A 64 32.05 -4.00 -19.72
CA GLY A 64 30.72 -4.62 -19.78
C GLY A 64 30.08 -4.73 -18.40
N ALA A 65 30.87 -5.07 -17.38
CA ALA A 65 30.40 -5.21 -16.00
C ALA A 65 29.78 -3.92 -15.44
N LEU A 66 30.38 -2.75 -15.72
CA LEU A 66 29.84 -1.45 -15.32
C LEU A 66 28.49 -1.13 -15.96
N ARG A 67 28.37 -1.39 -17.28
CA ARG A 67 27.10 -1.18 -18.00
C ARG A 67 26.01 -2.10 -17.48
N LEU A 68 26.36 -3.34 -17.16
CA LEU A 68 25.41 -4.32 -16.65
C LEU A 68 24.99 -4.07 -15.21
N SER A 69 25.91 -3.64 -14.33
CA SER A 69 25.55 -3.20 -12.98
C SER A 69 24.62 -1.99 -13.02
N ALA A 70 24.88 -1.02 -13.91
CA ALA A 70 23.97 0.11 -14.11
C ALA A 70 22.60 -0.33 -14.64
N ILE A 71 22.55 -1.27 -15.60
CA ILE A 71 21.29 -1.82 -16.13
C ILE A 71 20.53 -2.60 -15.06
N ALA A 72 21.22 -3.43 -14.27
CA ALA A 72 20.66 -4.22 -13.18
C ALA A 72 20.02 -3.30 -12.13
N ASN A 73 20.77 -2.35 -11.61
CA ASN A 73 20.25 -1.35 -10.68
C ASN A 73 19.07 -0.56 -11.25
N THR A 74 19.14 -0.17 -12.53
CA THR A 74 18.01 0.52 -13.17
C THR A 74 16.77 -0.38 -13.25
N LEU A 75 16.93 -1.66 -13.59
CA LEU A 75 15.84 -2.63 -13.61
C LEU A 75 15.28 -2.89 -12.20
N SER A 76 16.13 -3.02 -11.19
CA SER A 76 15.71 -3.18 -9.80
C SER A 76 14.96 -1.96 -9.26
N LEU A 77 15.38 -0.74 -9.63
CA LEU A 77 14.63 0.48 -9.35
C LEU A 77 13.26 0.48 -10.03
N LEU A 78 13.21 0.10 -11.32
CA LEU A 78 11.95 0.04 -12.08
C LEU A 78 11.00 -1.03 -11.52
N VAL A 79 11.51 -2.20 -11.14
CA VAL A 79 10.73 -3.26 -10.49
C VAL A 79 10.24 -2.80 -9.12
N GLY A 80 11.09 -2.15 -8.32
CA GLY A 80 10.71 -1.55 -7.04
C GLY A 80 9.60 -0.52 -7.18
N LEU A 81 9.72 0.41 -8.14
CA LEU A 81 8.69 1.42 -8.44
C LEU A 81 7.38 0.80 -8.96
N SER A 82 7.48 -0.24 -9.79
CA SER A 82 6.33 -0.98 -10.32
C SER A 82 5.58 -1.71 -9.20
N PHE A 83 6.30 -2.32 -8.27
CA PHE A 83 5.72 -3.05 -7.16
C PHE A 83 4.92 -2.15 -6.22
N VAL A 84 5.39 -0.91 -5.99
CA VAL A 84 4.67 0.05 -5.14
C VAL A 84 3.43 0.62 -5.84
N SER A 85 3.44 0.72 -7.17
CA SER A 85 2.24 1.06 -7.95
C SER A 85 1.13 0.00 -7.84
N ILE A 86 1.50 -1.24 -7.46
CA ILE A 86 0.58 -2.38 -7.33
C ILE A 86 0.12 -2.57 -5.87
N LEU A 87 0.79 -1.95 -4.88
CA LEU A 87 0.35 -2.00 -3.49
C LEU A 87 -1.00 -1.29 -3.35
N PRO A 88 -2.09 -2.01 -3.03
CA PRO A 88 -3.40 -1.40 -2.92
C PRO A 88 -3.44 -0.49 -1.69
N GLN A 89 -3.95 0.72 -1.86
CA GLN A 89 -4.55 1.54 -0.78
C GLN A 89 -3.60 2.28 0.18
N VAL A 90 -2.42 2.74 -0.24
CA VAL A 90 -1.80 3.90 0.46
C VAL A 90 -2.44 5.17 -0.10
N PRO A 91 -3.22 5.94 0.69
CA PRO A 91 -3.85 7.15 0.19
C PRO A 91 -2.78 8.10 -0.39
N PRO A 92 -3.00 8.68 -1.58
CA PRO A 92 -1.98 9.39 -2.36
C PRO A 92 -1.36 10.61 -1.65
N ARG A 93 -1.96 11.07 -0.54
CA ARG A 93 -1.45 12.20 0.26
C ARG A 93 -0.33 11.85 1.23
N GLU A 94 -0.12 10.59 1.59
CA GLU A 94 0.92 10.21 2.58
C GLU A 94 2.06 9.34 2.01
N GLY A 95 1.94 8.86 0.76
CA GLY A 95 2.97 8.03 0.15
C GLY A 95 4.25 8.77 -0.28
N GLY A 96 4.16 10.07 -0.58
CA GLY A 96 5.23 10.84 -1.23
C GLY A 96 6.61 10.76 -0.55
N GLY A 97 6.65 10.85 0.78
CA GLY A 97 7.91 10.83 1.53
C GLY A 97 8.62 9.48 1.49
N PHE A 98 7.86 8.38 1.47
CA PHE A 98 8.43 7.03 1.37
C PHE A 98 9.13 6.83 0.02
N PHE A 99 8.54 7.34 -1.07
CA PHE A 99 9.14 7.25 -2.41
C PHE A 99 10.44 8.03 -2.54
N ILE A 100 10.48 9.25 -2.00
CA ILE A 100 11.68 10.08 -2.00
C ILE A 100 12.80 9.38 -1.21
N LEU A 101 12.47 8.78 -0.07
CA LEU A 101 13.44 8.05 0.75
C LEU A 101 14.00 6.81 0.04
N VAL A 102 13.15 5.96 -0.55
CA VAL A 102 13.59 4.77 -1.28
C VAL A 102 14.45 5.15 -2.49
N GLY A 103 14.03 6.15 -3.26
CA GLY A 103 14.80 6.67 -4.38
C GLY A 103 16.16 7.25 -3.96
N ALA A 104 16.21 7.98 -2.85
CA ALA A 104 17.45 8.51 -2.29
C ALA A 104 18.40 7.38 -1.83
N CYS A 105 17.90 6.36 -1.14
CA CYS A 105 18.70 5.20 -0.74
C CYS A 105 19.28 4.46 -1.96
N PHE A 106 18.50 4.32 -3.02
CA PHE A 106 18.96 3.67 -4.24
C PHE A 106 20.05 4.48 -4.95
N LEU A 107 19.85 5.81 -5.06
CA LEU A 107 20.84 6.71 -5.64
C LEU A 107 22.15 6.69 -4.84
N VAL A 108 22.08 6.70 -3.50
CA VAL A 108 23.28 6.61 -2.65
C VAL A 108 24.01 5.29 -2.86
N THR A 109 23.29 4.17 -2.91
CA THR A 109 23.88 2.84 -3.17
C THR A 109 24.60 2.82 -4.51
N PHE A 110 23.94 3.33 -5.56
CA PHE A 110 24.50 3.44 -6.91
C PHE A 110 25.76 4.32 -6.97
N LEU A 111 25.75 5.47 -6.28
CA LEU A 111 26.91 6.36 -6.22
C LEU A 111 28.10 5.70 -5.52
N ILE A 112 27.85 4.97 -4.43
CA ILE A 112 28.88 4.23 -3.71
C ILE A 112 29.47 3.11 -4.58
N GLU A 113 28.63 2.37 -5.31
CA GLU A 113 29.10 1.36 -6.26
C GLU A 113 29.95 1.96 -7.39
N CYS A 114 29.50 3.07 -7.98
CA CYS A 114 30.27 3.78 -9.01
C CYS A 114 31.66 4.20 -8.50
N GLU A 115 31.71 4.76 -7.29
CA GLU A 115 32.95 5.19 -6.63
C GLU A 115 33.87 4.01 -6.34
N TYR A 116 33.31 2.92 -5.82
CA TYR A 116 34.05 1.72 -5.48
C TYR A 116 34.63 1.06 -6.73
N VAL A 117 33.85 0.91 -7.80
CA VAL A 117 34.31 0.34 -9.07
C VAL A 117 35.40 1.22 -9.72
N ARG A 118 35.23 2.54 -9.66
CA ARG A 118 36.25 3.49 -10.14
C ARG A 118 37.58 3.31 -9.42
N ARG A 119 37.57 3.07 -8.11
CA ARG A 119 38.78 2.79 -7.32
C ARG A 119 39.32 1.38 -7.56
N ALA A 120 38.45 0.40 -7.74
CA ALA A 120 38.85 -0.97 -8.00
C ALA A 120 39.52 -1.16 -9.38
N ALA A 121 39.18 -0.30 -10.36
CA ALA A 121 39.77 -0.30 -11.70
C ALA A 121 41.29 -0.07 -11.71
N THR A 122 41.90 0.32 -10.58
CA THR A 122 43.35 0.49 -10.44
C THR A 122 44.10 -0.79 -10.06
N GLY A 123 43.51 -1.98 -10.28
CA GLY A 123 44.20 -3.27 -10.14
C GLY A 123 43.67 -4.20 -9.04
N ALA A 124 42.47 -3.94 -8.49
CA ALA A 124 41.86 -4.86 -7.54
C ALA A 124 41.41 -6.16 -8.23
N ASN A 125 41.48 -7.28 -7.51
CA ASN A 125 41.03 -8.58 -8.00
C ASN A 125 39.51 -8.53 -8.29
N PRO A 126 39.05 -8.87 -9.50
CA PRO A 126 37.64 -8.78 -9.89
C PRO A 126 36.68 -9.59 -9.00
N LEU A 127 37.13 -10.71 -8.44
CA LEU A 127 36.32 -11.50 -7.51
C LEU A 127 36.08 -10.78 -6.19
N VAL A 128 37.09 -10.07 -5.69
CA VAL A 128 36.96 -9.25 -4.47
C VAL A 128 35.97 -8.13 -4.73
N VAL A 129 36.08 -7.44 -5.88
CA VAL A 129 35.16 -6.37 -6.28
C VAL A 129 33.72 -6.88 -6.36
N LEU A 130 33.50 -8.00 -7.04
CA LEU A 130 32.19 -8.62 -7.16
C LEU A 130 31.59 -9.00 -5.79
N ALA A 131 32.37 -9.66 -4.93
CA ALA A 131 31.91 -10.07 -3.61
C ALA A 131 31.54 -8.87 -2.74
N THR A 132 32.34 -7.79 -2.77
CA THR A 132 32.05 -6.57 -2.02
C THR A 132 30.81 -5.85 -2.53
N THR A 133 30.63 -5.72 -3.84
CA THR A 133 29.45 -5.08 -4.44
C THR A 133 28.18 -5.88 -4.13
N ALA A 134 28.22 -7.20 -4.30
CA ALA A 134 27.09 -8.08 -3.97
C ALA A 134 26.72 -8.01 -2.48
N GLY A 135 27.73 -7.98 -1.59
CA GLY A 135 27.51 -7.83 -0.15
C GLY A 135 26.84 -6.51 0.23
N MET A 136 27.29 -5.39 -0.37
CA MET A 136 26.73 -4.06 -0.11
C MET A 136 25.29 -3.91 -0.60
N ASN A 137 24.97 -4.44 -1.78
CA ASN A 137 23.60 -4.42 -2.30
C ASN A 137 22.69 -5.28 -1.45
N THR A 138 23.13 -6.49 -1.08
CA THR A 138 22.36 -7.39 -0.21
C THR A 138 22.05 -6.71 1.13
N ALA A 139 23.03 -6.05 1.76
CA ALA A 139 22.83 -5.32 3.00
C ALA A 139 21.85 -4.15 2.84
N SER A 140 21.94 -3.41 1.75
CA SER A 140 21.05 -2.28 1.45
C SER A 140 19.60 -2.73 1.24
N TYR A 141 19.38 -3.80 0.48
CA TYR A 141 18.04 -4.38 0.29
C TYR A 141 17.47 -4.95 1.58
N ALA A 142 18.27 -5.66 2.38
CA ALA A 142 17.83 -6.20 3.66
C ALA A 142 17.34 -5.09 4.60
N PHE A 143 18.05 -3.96 4.65
CA PHE A 143 17.63 -2.79 5.41
C PHE A 143 16.32 -2.18 4.89
N LEU A 144 16.18 -1.99 3.58
CA LEU A 144 14.96 -1.46 2.97
C LEU A 144 13.74 -2.35 3.23
N VAL A 145 13.90 -3.68 3.13
CA VAL A 145 12.85 -4.64 3.45
C VAL A 145 12.48 -4.58 4.93
N ALA A 146 13.47 -4.57 5.83
CA ALA A 146 13.21 -4.47 7.27
C ALA A 146 12.48 -3.16 7.63
N LEU A 147 12.88 -2.03 7.02
CA LEU A 147 12.24 -0.74 7.21
C LEU A 147 10.81 -0.74 6.66
N ALA A 148 10.59 -1.28 5.46
CA ALA A 148 9.25 -1.39 4.88
C ALA A 148 8.32 -2.24 5.77
N VAL A 149 8.81 -3.37 6.29
CA VAL A 149 8.05 -4.21 7.24
C VAL A 149 7.74 -3.44 8.52
N ALA A 150 8.70 -2.68 9.07
CA ALA A 150 8.51 -1.90 10.29
C ALA A 150 7.54 -0.72 10.10
N LEU A 151 7.51 -0.12 8.92
CA LEU A 151 6.65 1.03 8.57
C LEU A 151 5.27 0.61 8.06
N THR A 152 5.10 -0.64 7.59
CA THR A 152 3.79 -1.14 7.19
C THR A 152 2.88 -1.14 8.41
N PRO A 153 1.81 -0.32 8.45
CA PRO A 153 0.92 -0.28 9.59
C PRO A 153 0.37 -1.69 9.79
N SER A 154 0.55 -2.26 10.99
CA SER A 154 -0.06 -3.55 11.31
C SER A 154 -1.55 -3.49 10.97
N VAL A 155 -2.10 -4.54 10.36
CA VAL A 155 -3.54 -4.67 10.03
C VAL A 155 -4.50 -4.18 11.13
N ASN A 156 -4.09 -4.30 12.40
CA ASN A 156 -4.84 -3.82 13.56
C ASN A 156 -4.97 -2.28 13.67
N ARG A 157 -4.01 -1.51 13.17
CA ARG A 157 -4.04 -0.03 13.17
C ARG A 157 -5.05 0.52 12.17
N TYR A 158 -5.24 -0.15 11.04
CA TYR A 158 -6.26 0.25 10.07
C TYR A 158 -7.65 0.12 10.65
N GLU A 159 -7.93 -0.98 11.36
CA GLU A 159 -9.24 -1.17 11.98
C GLU A 159 -9.52 -0.13 13.08
N ALA A 160 -8.51 0.23 13.88
CA ALA A 160 -8.65 1.33 14.84
C ALA A 160 -8.93 2.68 14.15
N ALA A 161 -8.22 2.98 13.05
CA ALA A 161 -8.46 4.19 12.26
C ALA A 161 -9.86 4.22 11.63
N ARG A 162 -10.33 3.08 11.09
CA ARG A 162 -11.69 2.95 10.53
C ARG A 162 -12.76 3.15 11.59
N ARG A 163 -12.59 2.58 12.79
CA ARG A 163 -13.50 2.81 13.93
C ARG A 163 -13.55 4.28 14.33
N ALA A 164 -12.40 4.96 14.35
CA ALA A 164 -12.33 6.39 14.61
C ALA A 164 -13.03 7.22 13.53
N ALA A 165 -12.90 6.84 12.26
CA ALA A 165 -13.62 7.46 11.16
C ALA A 165 -15.14 7.26 11.27
N CYS A 166 -15.64 6.07 11.60
CA CYS A 166 -17.05 5.83 11.88
C CYS A 166 -17.57 6.67 13.05
N ALA A 167 -16.79 6.80 14.12
CA ALA A 167 -17.13 7.68 15.25
C ALA A 167 -17.24 9.16 14.80
N SER A 168 -16.32 9.61 13.95
CA SER A 168 -16.37 10.96 13.35
C SER A 168 -17.61 11.14 12.47
N ASN A 169 -17.96 10.13 11.66
CA ASN A 169 -19.15 10.18 10.81
C ASN A 169 -20.43 10.31 11.65
N LEU A 170 -20.56 9.51 12.70
CA LEU A 170 -21.66 9.59 13.67
C LEU A 170 -21.71 10.95 14.38
N LYS A 171 -20.58 11.56 14.70
CA LYS A 171 -20.56 12.89 15.32
C LYS A 171 -21.13 13.94 14.37
N THR A 172 -20.75 13.90 13.09
CA THR A 172 -21.32 14.78 12.06
C THR A 172 -22.80 14.51 11.83
N PHE A 173 -23.25 13.24 11.85
CA PHE A 173 -24.69 12.94 11.83
C PHE A 173 -25.43 13.58 12.99
N GLY A 174 -24.88 13.49 14.21
CA GLY A 174 -25.42 14.17 15.37
C GLY A 174 -25.63 15.65 15.10
N MET A 175 -24.60 16.37 14.66
CA MET A 175 -24.70 17.81 14.37
C MET A 175 -25.82 18.14 13.37
N ILE A 176 -25.97 17.33 12.31
CA ILE A 176 -27.01 17.53 11.29
C ILE A 176 -28.41 17.22 11.85
N LEU A 177 -28.55 16.16 12.64
CA LEU A 177 -29.79 15.77 13.29
C LEU A 177 -30.25 16.83 14.31
N PHE A 178 -29.34 17.38 15.12
CA PHE A 178 -29.67 18.45 16.06
C PHE A 178 -30.08 19.72 15.34
N ARG A 179 -29.35 20.11 14.28
CA ARG A 179 -29.76 21.24 13.45
C ARG A 179 -31.17 21.05 12.88
N TYR A 180 -31.47 19.87 12.37
CA TYR A 180 -32.83 19.56 11.92
C TYR A 180 -33.84 19.70 13.06
N ALA A 181 -33.56 19.16 14.24
CA ALA A 181 -34.46 19.24 15.39
C ALA A 181 -34.69 20.70 15.83
N ASP A 182 -33.65 21.53 15.85
CA ASP A 182 -33.74 22.97 16.13
C ASP A 182 -34.70 23.67 15.16
N ASP A 183 -34.60 23.34 13.86
CA ASP A 183 -35.48 23.87 12.81
C ASP A 183 -36.91 23.29 12.86
N ASN A 184 -37.13 22.17 13.58
CA ASN A 184 -38.39 21.41 13.61
C ASN A 184 -38.96 21.26 15.03
N ALA A 185 -38.91 22.32 15.84
CA ALA A 185 -39.52 22.39 17.19
C ALA A 185 -39.09 21.27 18.16
N GLY A 186 -37.82 20.86 18.05
CA GLY A 186 -37.20 19.79 18.82
C GLY A 186 -37.52 18.37 18.32
N GLN A 187 -38.13 18.24 17.14
CA GLN A 187 -38.47 16.95 16.56
C GLN A 187 -37.37 16.44 15.64
N PHE A 188 -36.81 15.28 15.96
CA PHE A 188 -35.87 14.58 15.10
C PHE A 188 -36.57 14.05 13.85
N PRO A 189 -35.86 13.93 12.71
CA PRO A 189 -36.49 13.44 11.49
C PRO A 189 -36.94 11.99 11.69
N PRO A 190 -38.12 11.59 11.19
CA PRO A 190 -38.55 10.18 11.24
C PRO A 190 -37.64 9.25 10.44
N TYR A 191 -36.96 9.75 9.41
CA TYR A 191 -36.07 8.97 8.56
C TYR A 191 -34.83 9.77 8.13
N LEU A 192 -33.68 9.10 8.07
CA LEU A 192 -32.40 9.75 7.75
C LEU A 192 -32.34 10.35 6.34
N TYR A 193 -33.07 9.80 5.36
CA TYR A 193 -33.12 10.33 3.98
C TYR A 193 -33.75 11.74 3.89
N GLN A 194 -34.46 12.19 4.94
CA GLN A 194 -35.02 13.54 4.99
C GLN A 194 -33.96 14.61 5.24
N LEU A 195 -32.76 14.20 5.67
CA LEU A 195 -31.59 15.06 5.73
C LEU A 195 -31.12 15.35 4.29
N ARG A 196 -31.79 16.28 3.62
CA ARG A 196 -31.48 16.77 2.27
C ARG A 196 -30.25 17.69 2.27
N TYR A 197 -29.14 17.23 2.84
CA TYR A 197 -27.88 17.97 2.84
C TYR A 197 -26.97 17.45 1.73
N SER A 198 -26.55 18.34 0.83
CA SER A 198 -25.47 18.06 -0.11
C SER A 198 -24.19 17.71 0.65
N GLY A 199 -23.44 16.70 0.19
CA GLY A 199 -22.18 16.28 0.81
C GLY A 199 -22.28 15.18 1.88
N LEU A 200 -23.44 14.54 2.04
CA LEU A 200 -23.61 13.40 2.96
C LEU A 200 -23.08 12.05 2.42
N GLU A 201 -22.73 11.98 1.13
CA GLU A 201 -22.38 10.72 0.43
C GLU A 201 -21.25 9.95 1.11
N GLY A 202 -20.17 10.63 1.50
CA GLY A 202 -19.04 10.04 2.21
C GLY A 202 -19.32 9.75 3.70
N LEU A 203 -20.35 10.37 4.27
CA LEU A 203 -20.70 10.22 5.68
C LEU A 203 -21.54 8.96 5.93
N LEU A 204 -22.34 8.56 4.92
CA LEU A 204 -23.29 7.44 4.98
C LEU A 204 -22.63 6.07 4.86
N THR A 205 -21.33 6.01 4.56
CA THR A 205 -20.57 4.76 4.41
C THR A 205 -19.67 4.48 5.60
N CYS A 206 -19.46 3.19 5.85
CA CYS A 206 -18.45 2.70 6.78
C CYS A 206 -17.16 2.44 5.99
N PRO A 207 -16.01 2.99 6.37
CA PRO A 207 -14.73 2.72 5.70
C PRO A 207 -14.27 1.25 5.76
N SER A 208 -14.92 0.41 6.58
CA SER A 208 -14.65 -1.02 6.68
C SER A 208 -15.36 -1.87 5.64
N ILE A 209 -16.41 -1.34 5.02
CA ILE A 209 -17.19 -2.03 3.99
C ILE A 209 -17.09 -1.26 2.68
N ALA A 210 -16.93 -1.97 1.57
CA ALA A 210 -16.94 -1.38 0.23
C ALA A 210 -18.37 -1.12 -0.26
N THR A 211 -19.21 -0.47 0.55
CA THR A 211 -20.56 -0.10 0.14
C THR A 211 -20.48 1.08 -0.83
N VAL A 212 -20.93 0.87 -2.06
CA VAL A 212 -21.16 1.97 -3.00
C VAL A 212 -22.54 2.55 -2.70
N VAL A 213 -22.58 3.73 -2.07
CA VAL A 213 -23.83 4.46 -1.88
C VAL A 213 -24.12 5.19 -3.19
N PRO A 214 -25.25 4.91 -3.87
CA PRO A 214 -25.66 5.68 -5.03
C PRO A 214 -25.86 7.15 -4.62
N ASP A 215 -25.63 8.06 -5.56
CA ASP A 215 -25.85 9.50 -5.38
C ASP A 215 -27.21 9.75 -4.69
N VAL A 216 -27.24 10.62 -3.68
CA VAL A 216 -28.33 10.78 -2.68
C VAL A 216 -29.60 11.43 -3.28
N THR A 217 -29.73 11.37 -4.60
CA THR A 217 -30.74 12.04 -5.41
C THR A 217 -32.05 11.26 -5.54
N SER A 218 -32.14 10.04 -5.01
CA SER A 218 -33.26 9.14 -5.27
C SER A 218 -34.04 8.76 -4.02
N SER A 219 -35.23 8.19 -4.23
CA SER A 219 -36.36 8.09 -3.30
C SER A 219 -36.03 7.36 -1.97
N ARG A 220 -37.00 7.30 -1.04
CA ARG A 220 -36.88 6.46 0.18
C ARG A 220 -36.42 5.02 -0.13
N ALA A 221 -36.78 4.48 -1.30
CA ALA A 221 -36.41 3.12 -1.70
C ALA A 221 -34.91 2.97 -2.01
N ASP A 222 -34.26 4.06 -2.41
CA ASP A 222 -32.88 4.05 -2.94
C ASP A 222 -31.86 4.52 -1.91
N PHE A 223 -32.32 5.08 -0.78
CA PHE A 223 -31.42 5.49 0.31
C PHE A 223 -30.66 4.28 0.87
N ARG A 224 -29.33 4.38 0.85
CA ARG A 224 -28.42 3.37 1.40
C ARG A 224 -27.49 4.05 2.40
N THR A 225 -27.30 3.39 3.53
CA THR A 225 -26.35 3.81 4.57
C THR A 225 -25.84 2.59 5.31
N ASP A 226 -24.59 2.64 5.78
CA ASP A 226 -23.98 1.62 6.64
C ASP A 226 -24.21 1.87 8.13
N TYR A 227 -25.06 2.83 8.47
CA TYR A 227 -25.46 3.13 9.84
C TYR A 227 -26.94 2.80 10.04
N VAL A 228 -27.29 2.46 11.27
CA VAL A 228 -28.69 2.32 11.68
C VAL A 228 -29.08 3.62 12.36
N TYR A 229 -30.26 4.15 12.02
CA TYR A 229 -30.84 5.33 12.64
C TYR A 229 -32.22 4.98 13.22
N GLU A 230 -32.43 5.27 14.49
CA GLU A 230 -33.71 5.16 15.17
C GLU A 230 -34.12 6.55 15.65
N SER A 231 -35.18 7.11 15.06
CA SER A 231 -35.66 8.44 15.44
C SER A 231 -36.17 8.42 16.87
N PRO A 232 -35.67 9.28 17.77
CA PRO A 232 -36.23 9.44 19.11
C PRO A 232 -37.53 10.27 19.10
N GLY A 233 -37.97 10.78 17.94
CA GLY A 233 -39.08 11.72 17.86
C GLY A 233 -38.73 13.04 18.55
N LYS A 234 -39.58 13.50 19.47
CA LYS A 234 -39.29 14.64 20.34
C LYS A 234 -38.82 14.11 21.69
N LEU A 235 -37.68 14.59 22.18
CA LEU A 235 -37.17 14.17 23.50
C LEU A 235 -38.13 14.67 24.60
N ALA A 236 -38.65 13.73 25.39
CA ALA A 236 -39.56 14.03 26.50
C ALA A 236 -38.83 14.68 27.69
N ASP A 237 -37.62 14.21 28.00
CA ASP A 237 -36.74 14.78 29.04
C ASP A 237 -35.30 14.86 28.50
N PRO A 238 -34.76 16.08 28.26
CA PRO A 238 -33.38 16.27 27.82
C PRO A 238 -32.34 15.66 28.76
N ARG A 239 -32.66 15.47 30.04
CA ARG A 239 -31.72 14.88 31.02
C ARG A 239 -31.43 13.40 30.75
N GLN A 240 -32.30 12.73 30.01
CA GLN A 240 -32.12 11.32 29.62
C GLN A 240 -31.44 11.17 28.26
N ALA A 241 -31.14 12.27 27.57
CA ALA A 241 -30.61 12.23 26.21
C ALA A 241 -29.29 11.44 26.08
N ALA A 242 -28.44 11.46 27.12
CA ALA A 242 -27.20 10.69 27.17
C ALA A 242 -27.39 9.16 27.22
N ALA A 243 -28.59 8.68 27.56
CA ALA A 243 -28.89 7.25 27.62
C ALA A 243 -29.68 6.74 26.40
N ILE A 244 -30.11 7.63 25.50
CA ILE A 244 -30.95 7.30 24.36
C ILE A 244 -30.07 7.18 23.10
N PRO A 245 -29.80 5.97 22.59
CA PRO A 245 -29.08 5.79 21.33
C PRO A 245 -29.97 6.17 20.15
N ILE A 246 -29.44 6.97 19.21
CA ILE A 246 -30.19 7.47 18.05
C ILE A 246 -29.59 7.01 16.72
N ALA A 247 -28.30 6.71 16.66
CA ALA A 247 -27.67 6.09 15.50
C ALA A 247 -26.47 5.22 15.91
N TRP A 248 -26.14 4.20 15.13
CA TRP A 248 -25.01 3.31 15.41
C TRP A 248 -24.48 2.59 14.17
N ASP A 249 -23.29 2.04 14.29
CA ASP A 249 -22.70 1.17 13.27
C ASP A 249 -23.55 -0.08 13.01
N LYS A 250 -23.66 -0.55 11.77
CA LYS A 250 -24.25 -1.86 11.53
C LYS A 250 -23.38 -2.99 12.10
N PRO A 251 -23.96 -4.09 12.62
CA PRO A 251 -23.19 -5.22 13.15
C PRO A 251 -22.18 -5.83 12.16
N GLU A 252 -22.45 -5.69 10.86
CA GLU A 252 -21.59 -6.18 9.79
C GLU A 252 -20.34 -5.31 9.56
N ASN A 253 -20.36 -4.03 9.97
CA ASN A 253 -19.26 -3.07 9.79
C ASN A 253 -18.01 -3.50 10.56
N HIS A 254 -18.23 -3.88 11.82
CA HIS A 254 -17.19 -4.15 12.79
C HIS A 254 -17.61 -5.35 13.66
N LYS A 255 -16.99 -6.52 13.43
CA LYS A 255 -17.45 -7.81 14.00
C LYS A 255 -17.48 -7.88 15.54
N VAL A 256 -16.66 -7.07 16.21
CA VAL A 256 -16.45 -7.12 17.67
C VAL A 256 -16.44 -5.73 18.30
N PHE A 257 -16.97 -4.73 17.59
CA PHE A 257 -16.95 -3.34 18.03
C PHE A 257 -18.10 -2.59 17.36
N GLY A 258 -18.59 -1.50 17.96
CA GLY A 258 -19.46 -0.56 17.28
C GLY A 258 -19.50 0.77 17.99
N ASN A 259 -19.61 1.84 17.20
CA ASN A 259 -19.84 3.18 17.69
C ASN A 259 -21.33 3.49 17.74
N VAL A 260 -21.74 4.24 18.76
CA VAL A 260 -23.12 4.63 18.99
C VAL A 260 -23.19 6.11 19.31
N LEU A 261 -24.06 6.82 18.58
CA LEU A 261 -24.44 8.20 18.81
C LEU A 261 -25.65 8.25 19.75
N PHE A 262 -25.57 9.10 20.76
CA PHE A 262 -26.63 9.33 21.73
C PHE A 262 -27.36 10.65 21.47
N ALA A 263 -28.56 10.80 22.03
CA ALA A 263 -29.43 11.94 21.80
C ALA A 263 -28.94 13.26 22.42
N ASP A 264 -27.88 13.25 23.21
CA ASP A 264 -27.14 14.45 23.66
C ASP A 264 -25.95 14.79 22.73
N GLY A 265 -25.72 13.97 21.70
CA GLY A 265 -24.73 14.17 20.66
C GLY A 265 -23.34 13.62 20.97
N HIS A 266 -23.13 12.92 22.08
CA HIS A 266 -21.88 12.20 22.27
C HIS A 266 -21.87 10.89 21.48
N VAL A 267 -20.67 10.43 21.14
CA VAL A 267 -20.45 9.14 20.47
C VAL A 267 -19.61 8.27 21.38
N LYS A 268 -20.00 7.01 21.55
CA LYS A 268 -19.29 6.05 22.40
C LYS A 268 -19.07 4.73 21.65
N GLY A 269 -17.85 4.22 21.75
CA GLY A 269 -17.47 2.90 21.25
C GLY A 269 -17.75 1.81 22.26
N PHE A 270 -18.27 0.67 21.79
CA PHE A 270 -18.55 -0.52 22.58
C PHE A 270 -17.80 -1.71 21.98
N ALA A 271 -17.16 -2.51 22.84
CA ALA A 271 -16.39 -3.69 22.42
C ALA A 271 -17.11 -5.01 22.77
N GLY A 272 -16.81 -6.03 21.99
CA GLY A 272 -17.38 -7.38 22.08
C GLY A 272 -18.31 -7.72 20.92
N LYS A 273 -18.62 -9.01 20.72
CA LYS A 273 -19.60 -9.46 19.71
C LYS A 273 -21.03 -9.01 20.03
N ASP A 274 -21.29 -8.77 21.31
CA ASP A 274 -22.53 -8.34 21.93
C ASP A 274 -22.59 -6.81 22.13
N TRP A 275 -21.73 -6.05 21.45
CA TRP A 275 -21.58 -4.60 21.67
C TRP A 275 -22.92 -3.85 21.54
N LEU A 276 -23.80 -4.28 20.61
CA LEU A 276 -25.09 -3.64 20.39
C LEU A 276 -26.05 -3.85 21.58
N ALA A 277 -26.04 -5.04 22.18
CA ALA A 277 -26.82 -5.33 23.39
C ALA A 277 -26.32 -4.51 24.58
N LYS A 278 -25.00 -4.28 24.67
CA LYS A 278 -24.41 -3.40 25.71
C LYS A 278 -24.79 -1.93 25.50
N ALA A 279 -24.95 -1.50 24.25
CA ALA A 279 -25.30 -0.13 23.93
C ALA A 279 -26.81 0.17 24.03
N ARG A 280 -27.66 -0.85 23.87
CA ARG A 280 -29.12 -0.75 23.98
C ARG A 280 -29.59 -1.56 25.20
N PRO A 281 -29.62 -0.97 26.42
CA PRO A 281 -30.26 -1.65 27.54
C PRO A 281 -31.71 -1.97 27.17
N ALA A 282 -32.17 -3.18 27.50
CA ALA A 282 -33.51 -3.65 27.17
C ALA A 282 -34.57 -2.62 27.62
N LYS A 283 -35.49 -2.29 26.72
CA LYS A 283 -36.67 -1.48 27.03
C LYS A 283 -37.59 -2.21 28.00
#